data_AF-D4DAP3-F1
#
_entry.id   AF-D4DAP3-F1
#
_cell.length_a   1.000
_cell.length_b   1.000
_cell.length_c   1.000
_cell.angle_alpha   90.00
_cell.angle_beta   90.00
_cell.angle_gamma   90.00
#
_symmetry.space_group_name_H-M   'P 1'
#
loop_
_entity.id
_entity.type
_entity.pdbx_description
1 polymer ?
#
loop_
_entity_poly.entity_id
_entity_poly.type
_entity_poly.pdbx_seq_one_letter_code
_entity_poly.pdbx_strand_id
1 'polypeptide(L)'
;MADLLFGGTDEENEELKKLYAEVLEDTDSFEAWEKLVRAAEGQEGGINRNSSPQAITATRTVYDRFLAKFPLLFGYWKKYADLEFSIAGTEAAEMVSISHFMLSENRIC
;
A
#
# COMPACT_ATOMS: atom_id res chain seq x y z
N MET A 1 -15.54 5.64 -6.20
CA MET A 1 -14.62 4.56 -6.58
C MET A 1 -13.30 5.21 -6.90
N ALA A 2 -12.28 5.01 -6.05
CA ALA A 2 -10.95 5.51 -6.36
C ALA A 2 -10.38 4.63 -7.47
N ASP A 3 -10.25 5.20 -8.67
CA ASP A 3 -9.53 4.59 -9.76
C ASP A 3 -8.06 4.52 -9.33
N LEU A 4 -7.65 3.39 -8.78
CA LEU A 4 -6.24 3.10 -8.55
C LEU A 4 -5.61 2.93 -9.93
N LEU A 5 -5.04 4.02 -10.46
CA LEU A 5 -4.18 3.96 -11.63
C LEU A 5 -2.88 3.26 -11.24
N PHE A 6 -2.85 1.95 -11.45
CA PHE A 6 -1.66 1.14 -11.28
C PHE A 6 -0.69 1.46 -12.43
N GLY A 7 0.53 1.90 -12.12
CA GLY A 7 1.56 2.23 -13.12
C GLY A 7 2.26 1.03 -13.77
N GLY A 8 1.63 -0.15 -13.82
CA GLY A 8 2.16 -1.37 -14.42
C GLY A 8 1.83 -1.52 -15.90
N THR A 9 2.18 -2.66 -16.51
CA THR A 9 1.69 -3.03 -17.84
C THR A 9 0.15 -3.18 -17.83
N ASP A 10 -0.49 -3.11 -19.00
CA ASP A 10 -1.96 -3.23 -19.10
C ASP A 10 -2.47 -4.54 -18.47
N GLU A 11 -1.75 -5.65 -18.67
CA GLU A 11 -2.03 -6.96 -18.08
C GLU A 11 -1.84 -7.00 -16.56
N GLU A 12 -0.77 -6.42 -16.01
CA GLU A 12 -0.58 -6.32 -14.54
C GLU A 12 -1.65 -5.44 -13.89
N ASN A 13 -2.08 -4.38 -14.58
CA ASN A 13 -3.14 -3.48 -14.11
C ASN A 13 -4.51 -4.18 -14.07
N GLU A 14 -4.84 -5.03 -15.05
CA GLU A 14 -6.08 -5.80 -15.03
C GLU A 14 -6.13 -6.81 -13.88
N GLU A 15 -5.04 -7.53 -13.64
CA GLU A 15 -4.94 -8.48 -12.52
C GLU A 15 -5.02 -7.76 -11.17
N LEU A 16 -4.34 -6.62 -11.03
CA LEU A 16 -4.43 -5.77 -9.83
C LEU A 16 -5.85 -5.26 -9.58
N LYS A 17 -6.58 -4.88 -10.63
CA LYS A 17 -7.98 -4.46 -10.52
C LYS A 17 -8.89 -5.60 -10.06
N LYS A 18 -8.68 -6.82 -10.55
CA LYS A 18 -9.43 -8.00 -10.09
C LYS A 18 -9.16 -8.31 -8.62
N LEU A 19 -7.88 -8.34 -8.23
CA LEU A 19 -7.49 -8.54 -6.82
C LEU A 19 -8.04 -7.44 -5.92
N TYR A 20 -8.04 -6.19 -6.39
CA TYR A 20 -8.60 -5.07 -5.64
C TYR A 20 -10.12 -5.19 -5.47
N ALA A 21 -10.84 -5.65 -6.51
CA ALA A 21 -12.26 -5.93 -6.42
C ALA A 21 -12.55 -7.05 -5.41
N GLU A 22 -11.78 -8.13 -5.43
CA GLU A 22 -11.88 -9.23 -4.46
C GLU A 22 -11.66 -8.73 -3.03
N VAL A 23 -10.64 -7.90 -2.82
CA VAL A 23 -10.37 -7.26 -1.52
C VAL A 23 -11.50 -6.30 -1.10
N LEU A 24 -12.12 -5.60 -2.04
CA LEU A 24 -13.27 -4.73 -1.74
C LEU A 24 -14.52 -5.52 -1.36
N GLU A 25 -14.72 -6.70 -1.96
CA GLU A 25 -15.78 -7.64 -1.60
C GLU A 25 -15.50 -8.26 -0.22
N ASP A 26 -14.26 -8.64 0.07
CA ASP A 26 -13.85 -9.27 1.32
C ASP A 26 -12.63 -8.58 1.97
N THR A 27 -12.89 -7.42 2.58
CA THR A 27 -11.83 -6.58 3.18
C THR A 27 -11.21 -7.15 4.47
N ASP A 28 -11.73 -8.26 4.99
CA ASP A 28 -11.20 -8.93 6.19
C ASP A 28 -10.27 -10.10 5.83
N SER A 29 -10.25 -10.52 4.56
CA SER A 29 -9.38 -11.58 4.08
C SER A 29 -7.93 -11.10 3.95
N PHE A 30 -7.09 -11.44 4.93
CA PHE A 30 -5.65 -11.17 4.90
C PHE A 30 -4.99 -11.72 3.62
N GLU A 31 -5.41 -12.90 3.14
CA GLU A 31 -4.83 -13.53 1.95
C GLU A 31 -5.08 -12.70 0.68
N ALA A 32 -6.28 -12.12 0.55
CA ALA A 32 -6.62 -11.24 -0.57
C ALA A 32 -5.77 -9.96 -0.53
N TRP A 33 -5.62 -9.36 0.66
CA TRP A 33 -4.74 -8.20 0.84
C TRP A 33 -3.27 -8.52 0.56
N GLU A 34 -2.75 -9.66 1.01
CA GLU A 34 -1.37 -10.06 0.77
C GLU A 34 -1.10 -10.20 -0.74
N LYS A 35 -2.01 -10.85 -1.47
CA LYS A 35 -1.93 -10.98 -2.94
C LYS A 35 -1.88 -9.60 -3.60
N LEU A 36 -2.76 -8.69 -3.18
CA LEU A 36 -2.82 -7.32 -3.71
C LEU A 36 -1.54 -6.53 -3.39
N VAL A 37 -1.06 -6.55 -2.15
CA VAL A 37 0.19 -5.88 -1.74
C VAL A 37 1.36 -6.42 -2.55
N ARG A 38 1.47 -7.74 -2.69
CA ARG A 38 2.57 -8.38 -3.43
C ARG A 38 2.55 -8.01 -4.91
N ALA A 39 1.36 -7.94 -5.52
CA ALA A 39 1.19 -7.49 -6.89
C ALA A 39 1.55 -5.99 -7.02
N ALA A 40 1.15 -5.15 -6.08
CA ALA A 40 1.43 -3.71 -6.08
C ALA A 40 2.93 -3.42 -5.86
N GLU A 41 3.59 -4.15 -4.97
CA GLU A 41 5.04 -4.07 -4.76
C GLU A 41 5.84 -4.56 -5.97
N GLY A 42 5.32 -5.56 -6.68
CA GLY A 42 5.93 -6.11 -7.89
C GLY A 42 5.82 -5.23 -9.13
N GLN A 43 5.03 -4.16 -9.08
CA GLN A 43 4.88 -3.23 -10.20
C GLN A 43 6.23 -2.64 -10.63
N GLU A 44 6.43 -2.54 -11.95
CA GLU A 44 7.67 -2.03 -12.56
C GLU A 44 8.94 -2.82 -12.13
N GLY A 45 8.77 -4.05 -11.64
CA GLY A 45 9.87 -4.89 -11.14
C GLY A 45 10.32 -4.56 -9.71
N GLY A 46 9.53 -3.78 -8.97
CA GLY A 46 9.83 -3.33 -7.61
C GLY A 46 9.66 -1.82 -7.45
N ILE A 47 8.67 -1.41 -6.66
CA ILE A 47 8.43 0.00 -6.37
C ILE A 47 9.65 0.64 -5.71
N ASN A 48 10.17 1.71 -6.31
CA ASN A 48 11.30 2.48 -5.81
C ASN A 48 11.19 3.97 -6.20
N ARG A 49 12.15 4.82 -5.80
CA ARG A 49 12.13 6.27 -6.11
C ARG A 49 12.13 6.63 -7.60
N ASN A 50 12.54 5.72 -8.47
CA ASN A 50 12.52 5.92 -9.92
C ASN A 50 11.24 5.37 -10.57
N SER A 51 10.37 4.73 -9.79
CA SER A 51 9.08 4.23 -10.26
C SER A 51 8.13 5.38 -10.59
N SER A 52 7.13 5.06 -11.39
CA SER A 52 6.08 6.00 -11.75
C SER A 52 5.35 6.50 -10.49
N PRO A 53 5.05 7.81 -10.37
CA PRO A 53 4.36 8.36 -9.20
C PRO A 53 2.98 7.73 -8.97
N GLN A 54 2.36 7.22 -10.05
CA GLN A 54 1.12 6.47 -10.02
C GLN A 54 1.28 5.11 -9.31
N ALA A 55 2.31 4.34 -9.66
CA ALA A 55 2.61 3.05 -9.03
C ALA A 55 2.94 3.23 -7.54
N ILE A 56 3.74 4.25 -7.20
CA ILE A 56 4.03 4.63 -5.81
C ILE A 56 2.75 4.94 -5.04
N THR A 57 1.87 5.78 -5.62
CA THR A 57 0.61 6.19 -4.98
C THR A 57 -0.34 5.00 -4.82
N ALA A 58 -0.39 4.10 -5.79
CA ALA A 58 -1.20 2.89 -5.73
C ALA A 58 -0.75 2.00 -4.56
N THR A 59 0.54 1.69 -4.48
CA THR A 59 1.13 0.89 -3.40
C THR A 59 0.92 1.53 -2.04
N ARG A 60 1.13 2.85 -1.91
CA ARG A 60 0.80 3.60 -0.67
C ARG A 60 -0.65 3.43 -0.26
N THR A 61 -1.58 3.55 -1.20
CA THR A 61 -3.02 3.43 -0.90
C THR A 61 -3.41 2.01 -0.49
N VAL A 62 -2.79 0.99 -1.09
CA VAL A 62 -2.99 -0.40 -0.68
C VAL A 62 -2.47 -0.62 0.74
N TYR A 63 -1.25 -0.15 1.04
CA TYR A 63 -0.66 -0.24 2.38
C TYR A 63 -1.48 0.50 3.43
N ASP A 64 -1.93 1.73 3.16
CA ASP A 64 -2.73 2.53 4.08
C ASP A 64 -4.02 1.79 4.48
N ARG A 65 -4.75 1.25 3.50
CA ARG A 65 -5.99 0.48 3.76
C ARG A 65 -5.72 -0.83 4.48
N PHE A 66 -4.69 -1.55 4.07
CA PHE A 66 -4.30 -2.82 4.68
C PHE A 66 -3.91 -2.64 6.15
N LEU A 67 -3.07 -1.65 6.44
CA LEU A 67 -2.57 -1.37 7.77
C LEU A 67 -3.62 -0.69 8.67
N ALA A 68 -4.55 0.07 8.09
CA ALA A 68 -5.73 0.56 8.81
C ALA A 68 -6.65 -0.58 9.27
N LYS A 69 -6.75 -1.66 8.49
CA LYS A 69 -7.51 -2.87 8.85
C LYS A 69 -6.76 -3.76 9.84
N PHE A 70 -5.46 -3.95 9.63
CA PHE A 70 -4.61 -4.82 10.45
C PHE A 70 -3.50 -4.02 11.15
N PRO A 71 -3.85 -3.16 12.13
CA PRO A 71 -2.87 -2.30 12.80
C PRO A 71 -1.81 -3.06 13.60
N LEU A 72 -2.06 -4.34 13.92
CA LEU A 72 -1.16 -5.21 14.67
C LEU A 72 0.04 -5.75 13.86
N LEU A 73 0.13 -5.45 12.57
CA LEU A 73 1.19 -5.94 11.67
C LEU A 73 2.44 -5.05 11.65
N PHE A 74 3.17 -5.00 12.77
CA PHE A 74 4.37 -4.18 12.93
C PHE A 74 5.47 -4.43 11.87
N GLY A 75 5.57 -5.66 11.35
CA GLY A 75 6.53 -6.02 10.30
C GLY A 75 6.29 -5.28 8.98
N TYR A 76 5.02 -5.10 8.60
CA TYR A 76 4.65 -4.41 7.36
C TYR A 76 4.76 -2.89 7.51
N TRP A 77 4.44 -2.34 8.69
CA TRP A 77 4.68 -0.93 9.00
C TRP A 77 6.16 -0.55 8.81
N LYS A 78 7.09 -1.40 9.28
CA LYS A 78 8.52 -1.16 9.09
C LYS A 78 8.92 -1.15 7.62
N LYS A 79 8.39 -2.09 6.82
CA LYS A 79 8.63 -2.13 5.37
C LYS A 79 8.08 -0.89 4.68
N TYR A 80 6.87 -0.48 5.04
CA TYR A 80 6.23 0.70 4.46
C TYR A 80 7.02 1.98 4.79
N ALA A 81 7.50 2.12 6.02
CA ALA A 81 8.36 3.24 6.42
C ALA A 81 9.71 3.26 5.67
N ASP A 82 10.33 2.11 5.44
CA ASP A 82 11.58 1.98 4.66
C ASP A 82 11.36 2.32 3.17
N LEU A 83 10.23 1.88 2.62
CA LEU A 83 9.81 2.20 1.25
C LEU A 83 9.57 3.71 1.08
N GLU A 84 8.84 4.33 2.01
CA GLU A 84 8.62 5.78 2.02
C GLU A 84 9.91 6.58 2.12
N PHE A 85 10.81 6.15 3.02
CA PHE A 85 12.12 6.74 3.21
C PHE A 85 12.94 6.67 1.92
N SER A 86 12.91 5.52 1.24
CA SER A 86 13.64 5.30 0.00
C SER A 86 13.07 6.09 -1.19
N ILE A 87 11.75 6.32 -1.23
CA ILE A 87 11.04 6.97 -2.34
C ILE A 87 11.01 8.49 -2.21
N ALA A 88 10.46 8.99 -1.10
CA ALA A 88 10.14 10.41 -0.90
C ALA A 88 11.03 11.08 0.14
N GLY A 89 11.94 10.33 0.78
CA GLY A 89 12.84 10.85 1.81
C GLY A 89 12.19 10.92 3.19
N THR A 90 12.85 11.63 4.11
CA THR A 90 12.52 11.66 5.54
C THR A 90 11.10 12.15 5.86
N GLU A 91 10.56 13.10 5.11
CA GLU A 91 9.26 13.72 5.41
C GLU A 91 8.07 12.75 5.26
N ALA A 92 8.13 11.87 4.26
CA ALA A 92 7.09 10.85 4.05
C ALA A 92 7.21 9.70 5.08
N ALA A 93 8.44 9.33 5.43
CA ALA A 93 8.68 8.32 6.46
C ALA A 93 8.18 8.78 7.84
N GLU A 94 8.30 10.07 8.16
CA GLU A 94 7.71 10.65 9.38
C GLU A 94 6.19 10.60 9.33
N MET A 95 5.54 10.94 8.21
CA MET A 95 4.08 10.85 8.09
C MET A 95 3.57 9.42 8.32
N VAL A 96 4.23 8.39 7.77
CA VAL A 96 3.83 6.99 8.00
C VAL A 96 4.03 6.56 9.45
N SER A 97 5.11 7.02 10.07
CA SER A 97 5.37 6.76 11.49
C SER A 97 4.32 7.43 12.39
N ILE A 98 3.91 8.65 12.03
CA ILE A 98 2.83 9.39 12.70
C ILE A 98 1.49 8.70 12.48
N SER A 99 1.18 8.25 11.27
CA SER A 99 -0.05 7.50 10.97
C SER A 99 -0.13 6.20 11.77
N HIS A 100 0.97 5.45 11.89
CA HIS A 100 1.05 4.26 12.74
C HIS A 100 0.76 4.59 14.21
N PHE A 101 1.38 5.65 14.72
CA PHE A 101 1.20 6.10 16.10
C PHE A 101 -0.27 6.53 16.37
N MET A 102 -0.86 7.30 15.45
CA MET A 102 -2.26 7.76 15.53
C MET A 102 -3.26 6.61 15.44
N LEU A 103 -3.00 5.61 14.58
CA LEU A 103 -3.78 4.36 14.48
C LEU A 103 -3.68 3.53 15.76
N SER A 104 -2.48 3.42 16.34
CA SER A 104 -2.24 2.70 17.60
C SER A 104 -2.96 3.34 18.79
N GLU A 105 -3.04 4.67 18.82
CA GLU A 105 -3.76 5.41 19.87
C GLU A 105 -5.27 5.53 19.63
N ASN A 106 -5.83 4.97 18.53
CA ASN A 106 -7.24 5.06 18.15
C ASN A 106 -7.80 6.50 18.24
N ARG A 107 -6.97 7.50 17.90
CA ARG A 107 -7.32 8.94 17.92
C ARG A 107 -7.77 9.46 16.56
N ILE A 108 -8.33 8.57 15.74
CA ILE A 108 -8.93 8.90 14.45
C ILE A 108 -10.43 9.03 14.70
N CYS A 109 -10.88 10.25 15.02
CA CYS A 109 -12.28 10.67 15.05
C CYS A 109 -12.53 11.67 13.92
#